data_AF-A0A6J4TF43-F1
#
_entry.id   AF-A0A6J4TF43-F1
#
_cell.length_a   1.000
_cell.length_b   1.000
_cell.length_c   1.000
_cell.angle_alpha   90.00
_cell.angle_beta   90.00
_cell.angle_gamma   90.00
#
_symmetry.space_group_name_H-M   'P 1'
#
loop_
_entity.id
_entity.type
_entity.pdbx_description
1 polymer ?
#
loop_
_entity_poly.entity_id
_entity_poly.type
_entity_poly.pdbx_seq_one_letter_code
_entity_poly.pdbx_strand_id
1 'polypeptide(L)'
;AVEALRERGEIGELERRGRETIRRHMEALLEFGRRGAETFEYGNGLRGQAEAAGVADAYAMGGFVERYIRPLFCRGVGPFRWLAVSGDPADIATVDELILERFAGHPVCDWIRTARRHVRFSGLPARIGWMGCGDRHRLGLLVNEAVRDGRLAGPVAFTRDHLDSGSVCAPFRETEKMRDGSDRIADWPLLNALLGVAGHADLVAVHMHGGGFAGSAGVTVIADGSETAALRLEAVLRNDPAIGVLRHADAGYETAIATARDHGLGLPV
;
A
#
# COMPACT_ATOMS: atom_id res chain seq x y z
N ALA A 1 -35.62 -7.21 -12.23
CA ALA A 1 -34.56 -6.98 -11.23
C ALA A 1 -33.18 -7.03 -11.89
N VAL A 2 -32.14 -6.42 -11.30
CA VAL A 2 -30.74 -6.44 -11.80
C VAL A 2 -30.22 -7.88 -11.95
N GLU A 3 -30.55 -8.74 -11.00
CA GLU A 3 -30.18 -10.16 -11.01
C GLU A 3 -30.71 -10.89 -12.25
N ALA A 4 -31.98 -10.67 -12.58
CA ALA A 4 -32.60 -11.24 -13.77
C ALA A 4 -31.94 -10.74 -15.08
N LEU A 5 -31.39 -9.52 -15.12
CA LEU A 5 -30.62 -9.03 -16.29
C LEU A 5 -29.27 -9.74 -16.41
N ARG A 6 -28.60 -10.03 -15.28
CA ARG A 6 -27.36 -10.80 -15.25
C ARG A 6 -27.59 -12.24 -15.70
N GLU A 7 -28.62 -12.89 -15.17
CA GLU A 7 -28.97 -14.29 -15.49
C GLU A 7 -29.33 -14.47 -16.96
N ARG A 8 -30.01 -13.48 -17.56
CA ARG A 8 -30.37 -13.50 -18.99
C ARG A 8 -29.25 -13.03 -19.92
N GLY A 9 -28.08 -12.65 -19.39
CA GLY A 9 -26.94 -12.20 -20.19
C GLY A 9 -27.15 -10.85 -20.88
N GLU A 10 -28.08 -10.02 -20.40
CA GLU A 10 -28.39 -8.69 -20.97
C GLU A 10 -27.36 -7.64 -20.50
N ILE A 11 -26.07 -7.89 -20.76
CA ILE A 11 -24.95 -7.09 -20.24
C ILE A 11 -25.04 -5.62 -20.67
N GLY A 12 -25.41 -5.34 -21.92
CA GLY A 12 -25.52 -3.96 -22.41
C GLY A 12 -26.56 -3.12 -21.64
N GLU A 13 -27.72 -3.71 -21.31
CA GLU A 13 -28.74 -3.03 -20.53
C GLU A 13 -28.32 -2.88 -19.06
N LEU A 14 -27.63 -3.88 -18.51
CA LEU A 14 -27.05 -3.81 -17.17
C LEU A 14 -26.02 -2.67 -17.07
N GLU A 15 -25.10 -2.57 -18.03
CA GLU A 15 -24.09 -1.50 -18.09
C GLU A 15 -24.74 -0.13 -18.26
N ARG A 16 -25.75 0.00 -19.13
CA ARG A 16 -26.49 1.26 -19.33
C ARG A 16 -27.13 1.74 -18.03
N ARG A 17 -27.86 0.87 -17.32
CA ARG A 17 -28.46 1.19 -16.00
C ARG A 17 -27.41 1.49 -14.92
N GLY A 18 -26.28 0.78 -14.98
CA GLY A 18 -25.12 1.03 -14.12
C GLY A 18 -24.57 2.45 -14.32
N ARG A 19 -24.32 2.85 -15.57
CA ARG A 19 -23.85 4.20 -15.94
C ARG A 19 -24.83 5.29 -15.53
N GLU A 20 -26.14 5.09 -15.69
CA GLU A 20 -27.15 6.04 -15.19
C GLU A 20 -27.09 6.24 -13.66
N THR A 21 -26.81 5.17 -12.92
CA THR A 21 -26.66 5.24 -11.47
C THR A 21 -25.35 5.91 -11.08
N ILE A 22 -24.25 5.59 -11.76
CA ILE A 22 -22.95 6.22 -11.57
C ILE A 22 -23.02 7.73 -11.84
N ARG A 23 -23.68 8.15 -12.91
CA ARG A 23 -23.90 9.56 -13.25
C ARG A 23 -24.55 10.32 -12.09
N ARG A 24 -25.70 9.82 -11.60
CA ARG A 24 -26.43 10.42 -10.47
C ARG A 24 -25.61 10.44 -9.19
N HIS A 25 -24.87 9.36 -8.92
CA HIS A 25 -24.00 9.27 -7.74
C HIS A 25 -22.89 10.31 -7.79
N MET A 26 -22.20 10.43 -8.93
CA MET A 26 -21.12 11.40 -9.10
C MET A 26 -21.64 12.85 -9.02
N GLU A 27 -22.75 13.16 -9.68
CA GLU A 27 -23.37 14.50 -9.60
C GLU A 27 -23.70 14.89 -8.14
N ALA A 28 -24.19 13.95 -7.34
CA ALA A 28 -24.45 14.18 -5.92
C ALA A 28 -23.16 14.45 -5.12
N LEU A 29 -22.10 13.67 -5.35
CA LEU A 29 -20.79 13.87 -4.70
C LEU A 29 -20.19 15.24 -5.07
N LEU A 30 -20.29 15.64 -6.34
CA LEU A 30 -19.82 16.94 -6.80
C LEU A 30 -20.62 18.07 -6.14
N GLU A 31 -21.94 17.93 -6.03
CA GLU A 31 -22.78 18.91 -5.36
C GLU A 31 -22.47 19.03 -3.85
N PHE A 32 -22.21 17.91 -3.16
CA PHE A 32 -21.69 17.96 -1.78
C PHE A 32 -20.36 18.74 -1.70
N GLY A 33 -19.45 18.49 -2.64
CA GLY A 33 -18.19 19.23 -2.76
C GLY A 33 -18.39 20.73 -2.94
N ARG A 34 -19.28 21.14 -3.86
CA ARG A 34 -19.64 22.56 -4.09
C ARG A 34 -20.23 23.23 -2.86
N ARG A 35 -20.91 22.46 -1.99
CA ARG A 35 -21.47 22.93 -0.71
C ARG A 35 -20.45 22.93 0.43
N GLY A 36 -19.19 22.60 0.16
CA GLY A 36 -18.09 22.67 1.12
C GLY A 36 -17.82 21.38 1.88
N ALA A 37 -18.46 20.26 1.52
CA ALA A 37 -18.04 18.96 2.05
C ALA A 37 -16.74 18.51 1.39
N GLU A 38 -15.85 17.88 2.15
CA GLU A 38 -14.65 17.27 1.58
C GLU A 38 -15.03 15.98 0.85
N THR A 39 -14.76 15.93 -0.46
CA THR A 39 -15.04 14.77 -1.31
C THR A 39 -13.80 14.31 -2.06
N PHE A 40 -13.62 13.00 -2.13
CA PHE A 40 -12.49 12.38 -2.81
C PHE A 40 -12.86 10.98 -3.31
N GLU A 41 -12.21 10.52 -4.37
CA GLU A 41 -12.32 9.14 -4.82
C GLU A 41 -11.40 8.23 -4.00
N TYR A 42 -11.96 7.15 -3.47
CA TYR A 42 -11.20 6.11 -2.76
C TYR A 42 -10.84 4.92 -3.65
N GLY A 43 -10.27 5.20 -4.82
CA GLY A 43 -9.55 4.21 -5.61
C GLY A 43 -10.37 3.11 -6.29
N ASN A 44 -11.65 3.36 -6.58
CA ASN A 44 -12.57 2.40 -7.20
C ASN A 44 -12.87 2.67 -8.69
N GLY A 45 -12.32 3.73 -9.28
CA GLY A 45 -12.51 4.08 -10.69
C GLY A 45 -13.87 4.72 -11.02
N LEU A 46 -14.62 5.15 -10.01
CA LEU A 46 -15.87 5.90 -10.15
C LEU A 46 -15.73 7.12 -11.08
N ARG A 47 -14.65 7.90 -10.97
CA ARG A 47 -14.48 9.12 -11.78
C ARG A 47 -14.39 8.82 -13.27
N GLY A 48 -13.59 7.82 -13.65
CA GLY A 48 -13.50 7.38 -15.04
C GLY A 48 -14.81 6.80 -15.57
N GLN A 49 -15.54 6.05 -14.75
CA GLN A 49 -16.88 5.55 -15.14
C GLN A 49 -17.91 6.68 -15.25
N ALA A 50 -17.82 7.72 -14.42
CA ALA A 50 -18.71 8.88 -14.48
C ALA A 50 -18.43 9.76 -15.70
N GLU A 51 -17.16 9.98 -16.04
CA GLU A 51 -16.76 10.64 -17.28
C GLU A 51 -17.32 9.89 -18.50
N ALA A 52 -17.14 8.57 -18.55
CA ALA A 52 -17.71 7.72 -19.61
C ALA A 52 -19.25 7.73 -19.64
N ALA A 53 -19.90 8.09 -18.52
CA ALA A 53 -21.35 8.29 -18.42
C ALA A 53 -21.80 9.74 -18.70
N GLY A 54 -20.89 10.63 -19.10
CA GLY A 54 -21.18 12.01 -19.50
C GLY A 54 -21.06 13.07 -18.40
N VAL A 55 -20.48 12.76 -17.24
CA VAL A 55 -20.22 13.75 -16.19
C VAL A 55 -18.92 14.49 -16.51
N ALA A 56 -19.03 15.67 -17.12
CA ALA A 56 -17.89 16.44 -17.61
C ALA A 56 -16.88 16.87 -16.52
N ASP A 57 -17.36 17.12 -15.30
CA ASP A 57 -16.55 17.58 -14.16
C ASP A 57 -16.18 16.43 -13.19
N ALA A 58 -16.21 15.17 -13.63
CA ALA A 58 -15.94 14.02 -12.78
C ALA A 58 -14.58 14.07 -12.04
N TYR A 59 -13.53 14.60 -12.69
CA TYR A 59 -12.19 14.74 -12.11
C TYR A 59 -11.97 16.01 -11.28
N ALA A 60 -13.01 16.84 -11.08
CA ALA A 60 -12.97 17.91 -10.08
C ALA A 60 -12.85 17.34 -8.65
N MET A 61 -13.39 16.14 -8.42
CA MET A 61 -13.12 15.35 -7.23
C MET A 61 -11.73 14.70 -7.37
N GLY A 62 -10.83 14.94 -6.41
CA GLY A 62 -9.48 14.37 -6.43
C GLY A 62 -9.43 12.94 -5.90
N GLY A 63 -8.34 12.22 -6.17
CA GLY A 63 -8.06 10.93 -5.56
C GLY A 63 -7.48 11.06 -4.14
N PHE A 64 -7.76 10.08 -3.28
CA PHE A 64 -7.27 10.10 -1.90
C PHE A 64 -5.73 10.08 -1.79
N VAL A 65 -5.02 9.47 -2.75
CA VAL A 65 -3.56 9.36 -2.66
C VAL A 65 -2.91 10.71 -2.84
N GLU A 66 -3.28 11.42 -3.89
CA GLU A 66 -2.79 12.77 -4.17
C GLU A 66 -3.07 13.71 -3.01
N ARG A 67 -4.29 13.66 -2.46
CA ARG A 67 -4.71 14.56 -1.37
C ARG A 67 -4.08 14.26 -0.01
N TYR A 68 -3.92 12.98 0.33
CA TYR A 68 -3.66 12.58 1.73
C TYR A 68 -2.47 11.65 1.91
N ILE A 69 -2.26 10.71 0.99
CA ILE A 69 -1.33 9.59 1.21
C ILE A 69 0.07 9.87 0.65
N ARG A 70 0.18 10.65 -0.42
CA ARG A 70 1.48 10.88 -1.07
C ARG A 70 2.57 11.42 -0.14
N PRO A 71 2.29 12.31 0.83
CA PRO A 71 3.31 12.71 1.81
C PRO A 71 3.86 11.54 2.65
N LEU A 72 3.05 10.50 2.89
CA LEU A 72 3.49 9.27 3.55
C LEU A 72 4.38 8.45 2.61
N PHE A 73 3.99 8.30 1.34
CA PHE A 73 4.79 7.60 0.33
C PHE A 73 6.15 8.25 0.07
N CYS A 74 6.24 9.58 0.16
CA CYS A 74 7.53 10.29 0.07
C CYS A 74 8.51 9.87 1.19
N ARG A 75 8.01 9.33 2.31
CA ARG A 75 8.80 8.77 3.41
C ARG A 75 8.93 7.24 3.38
N GLY A 76 8.46 6.61 2.29
CA GLY A 76 8.37 5.14 2.17
C GLY A 76 7.32 4.50 3.09
N VAL A 77 6.47 5.31 3.73
CA VAL A 77 5.44 4.83 4.67
C VAL A 77 4.24 4.30 3.87
N GLY A 78 3.86 3.06 4.12
CA GLY A 78 2.75 2.39 3.44
C GLY A 78 2.19 1.23 4.25
N PRO A 79 1.27 0.44 3.67
CA PRO A 79 0.45 -0.55 4.38
C PRO A 79 1.19 -1.85 4.72
N PHE A 80 2.32 -1.72 5.42
CA PHE A 80 3.14 -2.81 5.93
C PHE A 80 2.34 -3.67 6.91
N ARG A 81 2.45 -4.99 6.77
CA ARG A 81 1.68 -5.96 7.55
C ARG A 81 2.49 -7.21 7.83
N TRP A 82 2.10 -7.90 8.89
CA TRP A 82 2.70 -9.17 9.28
C TRP A 82 1.65 -10.15 9.76
N LEU A 83 1.92 -11.43 9.54
CA LEU A 83 1.04 -12.54 9.84
C LEU A 83 1.78 -13.59 10.66
N ALA A 84 1.18 -14.03 11.77
CA ALA A 84 1.69 -15.14 12.56
C ALA A 84 1.34 -16.47 11.88
N VAL A 85 2.34 -17.15 11.32
CA VAL A 85 2.14 -18.41 10.57
C VAL A 85 1.73 -19.55 11.51
N SER A 86 2.09 -19.45 12.80
CA SER A 86 1.66 -20.36 13.87
C SER A 86 0.13 -20.45 14.02
N GLY A 87 -0.60 -19.40 13.63
CA GLY A 87 -2.03 -19.26 13.91
C GLY A 87 -2.34 -18.80 15.34
N ASP A 88 -1.33 -18.57 16.19
CA ASP A 88 -1.53 -18.14 17.58
C ASP A 88 -1.68 -16.61 17.68
N PRO A 89 -2.81 -16.09 18.19
CA PRO A 89 -2.99 -14.66 18.44
C PRO A 89 -1.96 -14.05 19.39
N ALA A 90 -1.36 -14.85 20.28
CA ALA A 90 -0.33 -14.41 21.21
C ALA A 90 0.93 -13.92 20.49
N ASP A 91 1.26 -14.48 19.31
CA ASP A 91 2.40 -14.01 18.52
C ASP A 91 2.21 -12.57 18.05
N ILE A 92 1.00 -12.20 17.60
CA ILE A 92 0.69 -10.81 17.26
C ILE A 92 0.74 -9.91 18.50
N ALA A 93 0.29 -10.39 19.66
CA ALA A 93 0.41 -9.64 20.90
C ALA A 93 1.88 -9.38 21.28
N THR A 94 2.75 -10.39 21.14
CA THR A 94 4.20 -10.25 21.36
C THR A 94 4.83 -9.25 20.39
N VAL A 95 4.49 -9.29 19.10
CA VAL A 95 4.98 -8.30 18.12
C VAL A 95 4.43 -6.90 18.43
N ASP A 96 3.16 -6.78 18.85
CA ASP A 96 2.57 -5.51 19.27
C ASP A 96 3.34 -4.91 20.47
N GLU A 97 3.72 -5.71 21.48
CA GLU A 97 4.54 -5.23 22.61
C GLU A 97 5.95 -4.83 22.18
N LEU A 98 6.60 -5.60 21.30
CA LEU A 98 7.89 -5.24 20.73
C LEU A 98 7.85 -3.89 20.03
N ILE A 99 6.77 -3.61 19.30
CA ILE A 99 6.57 -2.32 18.64
C ILE A 99 6.42 -1.20 19.68
N LEU A 100 5.59 -1.40 20.69
CA LEU A 100 5.35 -0.40 21.73
C LEU A 100 6.62 -0.06 22.54
N GLU A 101 7.51 -1.03 22.73
CA GLU A 101 8.79 -0.85 23.40
C GLU A 101 9.84 -0.21 22.48
N ARG A 102 10.09 -0.79 21.31
CA ARG A 102 11.25 -0.45 20.46
C ARG A 102 11.00 0.73 19.53
N PHE A 103 9.74 1.10 19.30
CA PHE A 103 9.33 2.25 18.49
C PHE A 103 8.56 3.26 19.34
N ALA A 104 8.92 3.40 20.63
CA ALA A 104 8.32 4.39 21.51
C ALA A 104 8.35 5.80 20.89
N GLY A 105 7.18 6.45 20.86
CA GLY A 105 7.00 7.77 20.22
C GLY A 105 6.70 7.73 18.72
N HIS A 106 6.84 6.58 18.05
CA HIS A 106 6.44 6.43 16.65
C HIS A 106 4.91 6.36 16.52
N PRO A 107 4.27 7.02 15.52
CA PRO A 107 2.80 7.03 15.35
C PRO A 107 2.14 5.64 15.27
N VAL A 108 2.90 4.63 14.82
CA VAL A 108 2.41 3.24 14.79
C VAL A 108 1.99 2.75 16.18
N CYS A 109 2.59 3.24 17.26
CA CYS A 109 2.27 2.81 18.62
C CYS A 109 0.83 3.19 19.01
N ASP A 110 0.36 4.38 18.65
CA ASP A 110 -1.02 4.79 18.90
C ASP A 110 -2.01 3.97 18.09
N TRP A 111 -1.62 3.64 16.85
CA TRP A 111 -2.37 2.71 16.02
C TRP A 111 -2.43 1.31 16.64
N ILE A 112 -1.33 0.74 17.10
CA ILE A 112 -1.29 -0.60 17.74
C ILE A 112 -2.22 -0.64 18.96
N ARG A 113 -2.18 0.37 19.84
CA ARG A 113 -3.10 0.46 20.99
C ARG A 113 -4.57 0.48 20.57
N THR A 114 -4.89 1.14 19.46
CA THR A 114 -6.24 1.19 18.91
C THR A 114 -6.63 -0.14 18.28
N ALA A 115 -5.75 -0.72 17.46
CA ALA A 115 -5.99 -1.96 16.75
C ALA A 115 -6.21 -3.14 17.70
N ARG A 116 -5.47 -3.22 18.82
CA ARG A 116 -5.67 -4.24 19.88
C ARG A 116 -7.09 -4.23 20.47
N ARG A 117 -7.75 -3.07 20.53
CA ARG A 117 -9.10 -2.93 21.11
C ARG A 117 -10.21 -3.19 20.10
N HIS A 118 -9.98 -2.87 18.84
CA HIS A 118 -11.07 -2.78 17.85
C HIS A 118 -10.95 -3.79 16.69
N VAL A 119 -9.77 -4.32 16.41
CA VAL A 119 -9.55 -5.23 15.26
C VAL A 119 -9.58 -6.67 15.73
N ARG A 120 -10.57 -7.43 15.23
CA ARG A 120 -10.66 -8.87 15.42
C ARG A 120 -9.91 -9.59 14.29
N PHE A 121 -9.25 -10.70 14.60
CA PHE A 121 -8.58 -11.50 13.59
C PHE A 121 -9.57 -12.28 12.73
N SER A 122 -9.19 -12.55 11.48
CA SER A 122 -9.93 -13.38 10.52
C SER A 122 -8.92 -14.24 9.76
N GLY A 123 -9.03 -15.56 9.87
CA GLY A 123 -7.97 -16.47 9.41
C GLY A 123 -6.75 -16.42 10.33
N LEU A 124 -5.54 -16.46 9.75
CA LEU A 124 -4.31 -16.30 10.53
C LEU A 124 -4.29 -14.94 11.24
N PRO A 125 -3.88 -14.88 12.52
CA PRO A 125 -3.67 -13.62 13.21
C PRO A 125 -2.68 -12.74 12.46
N ALA A 126 -3.09 -11.51 12.18
CA ALA A 126 -2.34 -10.56 11.38
C ALA A 126 -2.54 -9.15 11.88
N ARG A 127 -1.53 -8.31 11.67
CA ARG A 127 -1.57 -6.89 12.01
C ARG A 127 -1.05 -6.08 10.83
N ILE A 128 -1.72 -4.95 10.59
CA ILE A 128 -1.22 -3.89 9.72
C ILE A 128 -0.65 -2.79 10.61
N GLY A 129 0.42 -2.13 10.19
CA GLY A 129 0.99 -0.99 10.85
C GLY A 129 1.83 -0.20 9.85
N TRP A 130 1.43 1.03 9.56
CA TRP A 130 2.10 1.81 8.53
C TRP A 130 3.48 2.25 9.02
N MET A 131 4.52 1.77 8.34
CA MET A 131 5.93 2.01 8.68
C MET A 131 6.73 2.34 7.42
N GLY A 132 7.75 3.19 7.58
CA GLY A 132 8.48 3.81 6.48
C GLY A 132 9.84 3.20 6.17
N CYS A 133 10.58 3.92 5.33
CA CYS A 133 12.01 3.67 5.13
C CYS A 133 12.73 3.78 6.48
N GLY A 134 13.65 2.87 6.75
CA GLY A 134 14.34 2.80 8.05
C GLY A 134 13.65 1.91 9.09
N ASP A 135 12.32 1.84 9.12
CA ASP A 135 11.60 1.15 10.19
C ASP A 135 11.27 -0.32 9.90
N ARG A 136 10.88 -0.63 8.66
CA ARG A 136 10.39 -1.98 8.28
C ARG A 136 11.43 -3.07 8.55
N HIS A 137 12.67 -2.88 8.12
CA HIS A 137 13.74 -3.85 8.36
C HIS A 137 14.09 -3.99 9.84
N ARG A 138 14.07 -2.89 10.62
CA ARG A 138 14.29 -2.93 12.07
C ARG A 138 13.24 -3.81 12.76
N LEU A 139 11.96 -3.65 12.40
CA LEU A 139 10.91 -4.52 12.93
C LEU A 139 11.09 -5.97 12.47
N GLY A 140 11.40 -6.19 11.18
CA GLY A 140 11.67 -7.52 10.64
C GLY A 140 12.77 -8.27 11.42
N LEU A 141 13.89 -7.60 11.69
CA LEU A 141 15.00 -8.17 12.45
C LEU A 141 14.65 -8.45 13.91
N LEU A 142 13.94 -7.52 14.58
CA LEU A 142 13.47 -7.72 15.97
C LEU A 142 12.54 -8.92 16.10
N VAL A 143 11.63 -9.09 15.13
CA VAL A 143 10.71 -10.24 15.11
C VAL A 143 11.45 -11.52 14.79
N ASN A 144 12.41 -11.50 13.85
CA ASN A 144 13.23 -12.69 13.56
C ASN A 144 14.01 -13.16 14.78
N GLU A 145 14.58 -12.23 15.56
CA GLU A 145 15.19 -12.56 16.85
C GLU A 145 14.18 -13.14 17.85
N ALA A 146 12.96 -12.60 17.91
CA ALA A 146 11.92 -13.14 18.78
C ALA A 146 11.48 -14.57 18.38
N VAL A 147 11.48 -14.91 17.09
CA VAL A 147 11.28 -16.29 16.61
C VAL A 147 12.45 -17.18 17.04
N ARG A 148 13.69 -16.72 16.82
CA ARG A 148 14.91 -17.47 17.17
C ARG A 148 14.99 -17.84 18.65
N ASP A 149 14.61 -16.89 19.52
CA ASP A 149 14.70 -17.07 20.97
C ASP A 149 13.46 -17.76 21.57
N GLY A 150 12.49 -18.16 20.73
CA GLY A 150 11.27 -18.87 21.15
C GLY A 150 10.23 -17.99 21.85
N ARG A 151 10.31 -16.66 21.73
CA ARG A 151 9.28 -15.73 22.23
C ARG A 151 8.02 -15.72 21.35
N LEU A 152 8.14 -16.20 20.11
CA LEU A 152 7.05 -16.43 19.18
C LEU A 152 6.92 -17.93 18.93
N ALA A 153 5.69 -18.42 18.85
CA ALA A 153 5.38 -19.84 18.66
C ALA A 153 5.75 -20.36 17.26
N GLY A 154 5.90 -19.47 16.28
CA GLY A 154 6.36 -19.84 14.94
C GLY A 154 6.79 -18.65 14.08
N PRO A 155 7.10 -18.91 12.80
CA PRO A 155 7.53 -17.88 11.86
C PRO A 155 6.50 -16.77 11.65
N VAL A 156 6.98 -15.60 11.28
CA VAL A 156 6.15 -14.44 10.92
C VAL A 156 6.42 -14.03 9.48
N ALA A 157 5.37 -13.97 8.66
CA ALA A 157 5.47 -13.48 7.30
C ALA A 157 5.24 -11.96 7.27
N PHE A 158 6.20 -11.22 6.72
CA PHE A 158 6.06 -9.79 6.43
C PHE A 158 5.68 -9.57 4.98
N THR A 159 4.68 -8.73 4.75
CA THR A 159 4.20 -8.38 3.41
C THR A 159 3.53 -7.00 3.43
N ARG A 160 2.87 -6.63 2.35
CA ARG A 160 2.09 -5.39 2.20
C ARG A 160 1.08 -5.53 1.07
N ASP A 161 0.21 -4.53 0.96
CA ASP A 161 -0.54 -4.36 -0.29
C ASP A 161 0.41 -4.08 -1.45
N HIS A 162 -0.06 -4.32 -2.67
CA HIS A 162 0.56 -3.82 -3.89
C HIS A 162 0.47 -2.29 -4.00
N LEU A 163 -0.49 -1.66 -3.29
CA LEU A 163 -0.50 -0.23 -3.01
C LEU A 163 0.60 0.11 -2.01
N ASP A 164 1.74 0.61 -2.48
CA ASP A 164 2.81 1.17 -1.67
C ASP A 164 3.65 2.15 -2.50
N SER A 165 4.47 2.94 -1.82
CA SER A 165 5.25 4.06 -2.35
C SER A 165 6.03 3.77 -3.64
N GLY A 166 6.58 2.57 -3.80
CA GLY A 166 7.42 2.20 -4.95
C GLY A 166 6.86 1.10 -5.84
N SER A 167 5.68 0.57 -5.53
CA SER A 167 5.26 -0.74 -6.01
C SER A 167 4.04 -0.73 -6.92
N VAL A 168 3.59 0.45 -7.38
CA VAL A 168 2.42 0.56 -8.25
C VAL A 168 2.54 1.75 -9.20
N CYS A 169 2.10 1.53 -10.43
CA CYS A 169 1.75 2.56 -11.40
C CYS A 169 0.24 2.50 -11.62
N ALA A 170 -0.45 3.59 -11.31
CA ALA A 170 -1.90 3.71 -11.41
C ALA A 170 -2.29 5.20 -11.59
N PRO A 171 -2.34 5.70 -12.84
CA PRO A 171 -2.48 7.14 -13.15
C PRO A 171 -3.77 7.80 -12.66
N PHE A 172 -4.76 7.01 -12.23
CA PHE A 172 -6.03 7.50 -11.70
C PHE A 172 -6.21 7.18 -10.21
N ARG A 173 -5.14 6.72 -9.54
CA ARG A 173 -5.15 6.37 -8.11
C ARG A 173 -3.80 6.72 -7.46
N GLU A 174 -2.85 5.80 -7.36
CA GLU A 174 -1.61 6.02 -6.61
C GLU A 174 -0.64 7.01 -7.25
N THR A 175 -0.58 7.02 -8.58
CA THR A 175 0.34 7.87 -9.36
C THR A 175 -0.40 9.00 -10.08
N GLU A 176 -1.64 9.30 -9.68
CA GLU A 176 -2.41 10.41 -10.25
C GLU A 176 -1.76 11.76 -9.95
N LYS A 177 -1.47 12.60 -10.96
CA LYS A 177 -0.91 13.95 -10.78
C LYS A 177 0.43 13.92 -10.04
N MET A 178 1.38 13.12 -10.51
CA MET A 178 2.78 13.25 -10.07
C MET A 178 3.28 14.66 -10.40
N ARG A 179 4.19 15.19 -9.56
CA ARG A 179 4.66 16.59 -9.66
C ARG A 179 5.33 16.91 -11.00
N ASP A 180 5.98 15.91 -11.59
CA ASP A 180 6.69 15.95 -12.87
C ASP A 180 5.87 15.37 -14.04
N GLY A 181 4.63 14.93 -13.81
CA GLY A 181 3.79 14.29 -14.82
C GLY A 181 4.14 12.82 -15.12
N SER A 182 4.97 12.17 -14.31
CA SER A 182 5.38 10.75 -14.45
C SER A 182 4.29 9.71 -14.14
N ASP A 183 3.02 10.10 -14.15
CA ASP A 183 1.87 9.30 -13.72
C ASP A 183 1.82 7.90 -14.32
N ARG A 184 2.29 7.76 -15.58
CA ARG A 184 2.21 6.55 -16.41
C ARG A 184 3.50 5.74 -16.49
N ILE A 185 4.56 6.14 -15.79
CA ILE A 185 5.84 5.40 -15.81
C ILE A 185 5.70 4.10 -15.00
N ALA A 186 5.63 2.97 -15.71
CA ALA A 186 5.43 1.64 -15.14
C ALA A 186 6.74 0.89 -14.82
N ASP A 187 7.89 1.50 -15.02
CA ASP A 187 9.20 0.88 -14.72
C ASP A 187 9.36 0.63 -13.21
N TRP A 188 8.91 1.56 -12.37
CA TRP A 188 9.06 1.50 -10.91
C TRP A 188 8.51 0.22 -10.26
N PRO A 189 7.25 -0.21 -10.47
CA PRO A 189 6.76 -1.47 -9.91
C PRO A 189 7.53 -2.69 -10.43
N LEU A 190 8.03 -2.67 -11.67
CA LEU A 190 8.84 -3.78 -12.20
C LEU A 190 10.22 -3.83 -11.52
N LEU A 191 10.86 -2.67 -11.35
CA LEU A 191 12.11 -2.55 -10.60
C LEU A 191 11.93 -2.95 -9.14
N ASN A 192 10.80 -2.59 -8.51
CA ASN A 192 10.47 -3.03 -7.14
C ASN A 192 10.39 -4.57 -7.05
N ALA A 193 9.73 -5.23 -8.00
CA ALA A 193 9.68 -6.69 -8.06
C ALA A 193 11.08 -7.30 -8.23
N LEU A 194 11.86 -6.81 -9.20
CA LEU A 194 13.22 -7.30 -9.48
C LEU A 194 14.15 -7.11 -8.27
N LEU A 195 14.00 -5.99 -7.56
CA LEU A 195 14.75 -5.71 -6.33
C LEU A 195 14.34 -6.65 -5.18
N GLY A 196 13.06 -7.02 -5.10
CA GLY A 196 12.57 -8.06 -4.19
C GLY A 196 13.17 -9.44 -4.50
N VAL A 197 13.29 -9.80 -5.78
CA VAL A 197 13.95 -11.04 -6.22
C VAL A 197 15.44 -11.02 -5.85
N ALA A 198 16.14 -9.92 -6.16
CA ALA A 198 17.56 -9.76 -5.84
C ALA A 198 17.82 -9.74 -4.32
N GLY A 199 16.88 -9.23 -3.53
CA GLY A 199 16.91 -9.29 -2.06
C GLY A 199 16.53 -10.66 -1.48
N HIS A 200 16.20 -11.64 -2.32
CA HIS A 200 15.75 -12.98 -1.93
C HIS A 200 14.45 -12.99 -1.12
N ALA A 201 13.44 -12.20 -1.49
CA ALA A 201 12.09 -12.34 -0.95
C ALA A 201 11.53 -13.77 -1.18
N ASP A 202 10.73 -14.27 -0.23
CA ASP A 202 10.11 -15.62 -0.32
C ASP A 202 9.03 -15.69 -1.41
N LEU A 203 8.35 -14.58 -1.66
CA LEU A 203 7.39 -14.43 -2.75
C LEU A 203 7.52 -13.04 -3.36
N VAL A 204 7.56 -12.99 -4.69
CA VAL A 204 7.42 -11.77 -5.48
C VAL A 204 6.28 -11.98 -6.46
N ALA A 205 5.33 -11.05 -6.48
CA ALA A 205 4.18 -11.09 -7.38
C ALA A 205 4.14 -9.83 -8.23
N VAL A 206 3.88 -9.98 -9.52
CA VAL A 206 3.62 -8.86 -10.44
C VAL A 206 2.20 -9.00 -10.94
N HIS A 207 1.38 -7.99 -10.70
CA HIS A 207 -0.01 -7.94 -11.16
C HIS A 207 -0.21 -6.79 -12.14
N MET A 208 -0.77 -7.12 -13.29
CA MET A 208 -1.25 -6.14 -14.26
C MET A 208 -2.71 -5.82 -13.95
N HIS A 209 -3.03 -4.53 -13.88
CA HIS A 209 -4.40 -4.07 -13.79
C HIS A 209 -4.97 -3.90 -15.21
N GLY A 210 -6.27 -4.09 -15.38
CA GLY A 210 -6.93 -3.88 -16.67
C GLY A 210 -6.69 -2.47 -17.22
N GLY A 211 -6.49 -2.35 -18.53
CA GLY A 211 -6.25 -1.06 -19.20
C GLY A 211 -4.81 -0.76 -19.65
N GLY A 212 -3.88 -1.73 -19.53
CA GLY A 212 -2.59 -1.74 -20.26
C GLY A 212 -1.45 -0.88 -19.70
N PHE A 213 -1.75 0.13 -18.86
CA PHE A 213 -0.74 1.07 -18.32
C PHE A 213 -0.54 0.96 -16.80
N ALA A 214 -1.33 0.14 -16.11
CA ALA A 214 -1.31 0.02 -14.66
C ALA A 214 -0.79 -1.35 -14.24
N GLY A 215 0.22 -1.34 -13.37
CA GLY A 215 0.94 -2.53 -12.93
C GLY A 215 1.41 -2.34 -11.50
N SER A 216 1.59 -3.44 -10.79
CA SER A 216 2.02 -3.40 -9.40
C SER A 216 2.82 -4.63 -9.00
N ALA A 217 3.57 -4.48 -7.92
CA ALA A 217 4.39 -5.53 -7.33
C ALA A 217 4.06 -5.74 -5.85
N GLY A 218 4.07 -7.00 -5.45
CA GLY A 218 3.97 -7.44 -4.06
C GLY A 218 5.20 -8.23 -3.68
N VAL A 219 5.61 -8.11 -2.42
CA VAL A 219 6.72 -8.87 -1.85
C VAL A 219 6.28 -9.47 -0.52
N THR A 220 6.75 -10.68 -0.23
CA THR A 220 6.63 -11.32 1.08
C THR A 220 7.98 -11.88 1.47
N VAL A 221 8.38 -11.67 2.72
CA VAL A 221 9.60 -12.22 3.32
C VAL A 221 9.29 -12.78 4.71
N ILE A 222 9.85 -13.94 5.03
CA ILE A 222 9.55 -14.70 6.23
C ILE A 222 10.67 -14.54 7.24
N ALA A 223 10.29 -14.20 8.48
CA ALA A 223 11.13 -14.28 9.66
C ALA A 223 10.96 -15.66 10.30
N ASP A 224 11.91 -16.55 10.06
CA ASP A 224 11.92 -17.94 10.56
C ASP A 224 12.92 -18.18 11.72
N GLY A 225 13.60 -17.12 12.18
CA GLY A 225 14.60 -17.16 13.24
C GLY A 225 16.04 -17.44 12.76
N SER A 226 16.23 -17.80 11.49
CA SER A 226 17.57 -18.09 10.97
C SER A 226 18.40 -16.83 10.71
N GLU A 227 19.73 -16.99 10.68
CA GLU A 227 20.66 -15.93 10.25
C GLU A 227 20.46 -15.57 8.78
N THR A 228 20.14 -16.55 7.93
CA THR A 228 19.82 -16.33 6.53
C THR A 228 18.56 -15.47 6.38
N ALA A 229 17.51 -15.72 7.16
CA ALA A 229 16.32 -14.87 7.16
C ALA A 229 16.65 -13.43 7.60
N ALA A 230 17.55 -13.24 8.58
CA ALA A 230 17.97 -11.90 8.99
C ALA A 230 18.57 -11.09 7.82
N LEU A 231 19.46 -11.70 7.03
CA LEU A 231 20.05 -11.06 5.84
C LEU A 231 18.98 -10.69 4.79
N ARG A 232 18.04 -11.60 4.54
CA ARG A 232 16.94 -11.41 3.57
C ARG A 232 15.98 -10.32 4.03
N LEU A 233 15.59 -10.33 5.31
CA LEU A 233 14.73 -9.31 5.92
C LEU A 233 15.37 -7.94 5.86
N GLU A 234 16.66 -7.85 6.18
CA GLU A 234 17.40 -6.58 6.09
C GLU A 234 17.39 -6.06 4.64
N ALA A 235 17.75 -6.89 3.67
CA ALA A 235 17.80 -6.50 2.27
C ALA A 235 16.41 -6.11 1.73
N VAL A 236 15.42 -7.01 1.83
CA VAL A 236 14.09 -6.80 1.24
C VAL A 236 13.37 -5.63 1.91
N LEU A 237 13.31 -5.60 3.25
CA LEU A 237 12.53 -4.59 3.97
C LEU A 237 13.22 -3.23 4.05
N ARG A 238 14.50 -3.14 3.69
CA ARG A 238 15.19 -1.86 3.43
C ARG A 238 14.92 -1.37 2.01
N ASN A 239 15.10 -2.25 1.02
CA ASN A 239 15.03 -1.91 -0.40
C ASN A 239 13.61 -1.57 -0.86
N ASP A 240 12.63 -2.31 -0.37
CA ASP A 240 11.22 -2.18 -0.78
C ASP A 240 10.61 -0.79 -0.52
N PRO A 241 10.70 -0.20 0.69
CA PRO A 241 10.28 1.20 0.89
C PRO A 241 11.28 2.20 0.29
N ALA A 242 12.57 1.87 0.20
CA ALA A 242 13.59 2.78 -0.31
C ALA A 242 13.38 3.12 -1.80
N ILE A 243 13.02 2.14 -2.64
CA ILE A 243 12.73 2.42 -4.05
C ILE A 243 11.51 3.35 -4.21
N GLY A 244 10.54 3.29 -3.28
CA GLY A 244 9.43 4.24 -3.26
C GLY A 244 9.86 5.66 -2.90
N VAL A 245 10.79 5.81 -1.96
CA VAL A 245 11.42 7.11 -1.67
C VAL A 245 12.17 7.63 -2.90
N LEU A 246 12.99 6.79 -3.54
CA LEU A 246 13.75 7.17 -4.74
C LEU A 246 12.83 7.58 -5.90
N ARG A 247 11.75 6.83 -6.14
CA ARG A 247 10.73 7.15 -7.14
C ARG A 247 10.13 8.55 -6.94
N HIS A 248 9.78 8.88 -5.70
CA HIS A 248 9.20 10.19 -5.40
C HIS A 248 10.27 11.30 -5.39
N ALA A 249 11.51 10.98 -5.03
CA ALA A 249 12.60 11.94 -5.13
C ALA A 249 12.92 12.28 -6.60
N ASP A 250 12.94 11.29 -7.48
CA ASP A 250 13.06 11.44 -8.94
C ASP A 250 11.96 12.35 -9.51
N ALA A 251 10.72 12.16 -9.07
CA ALA A 251 9.60 13.03 -9.41
C ALA A 251 9.65 14.44 -8.77
N GLY A 252 10.72 14.79 -8.04
CA GLY A 252 10.95 16.12 -7.51
C GLY A 252 10.24 16.45 -6.19
N TYR A 253 9.80 15.45 -5.41
CA TYR A 253 9.21 15.71 -4.10
C TYR A 253 10.30 15.97 -3.05
N GLU A 254 10.33 17.19 -2.50
CA GLU A 254 11.35 17.63 -1.52
C GLU A 254 11.40 16.75 -0.27
N THR A 255 10.25 16.31 0.23
CA THR A 255 10.18 15.36 1.36
C THR A 255 10.86 14.03 1.04
N ALA A 256 10.73 13.54 -0.20
CA ALA A 256 11.36 12.30 -0.62
C ALA A 256 12.87 12.47 -0.82
N ILE A 257 13.30 13.61 -1.37
CA ILE A 257 14.73 13.97 -1.49
C ILE A 257 15.38 14.05 -0.10
N ALA A 258 14.71 14.69 0.87
CA ALA A 258 15.19 14.75 2.25
C ALA A 258 15.27 13.36 2.88
N THR A 259 14.21 12.55 2.74
CA THR A 259 14.19 11.16 3.24
C THR A 259 15.32 10.32 2.62
N ALA A 260 15.58 10.47 1.32
CA ALA A 260 16.66 9.77 0.65
C ALA A 260 18.03 10.13 1.26
N ARG A 261 18.28 11.42 1.53
CA ARG A 261 19.52 11.87 2.19
C ARG A 261 19.62 11.32 3.61
N ASP A 262 18.55 11.42 4.41
CA ASP A 262 18.53 11.00 5.81
C ASP A 262 18.82 9.49 5.96
N HIS A 263 18.39 8.68 4.99
CA HIS A 263 18.61 7.23 4.98
C HIS A 263 19.79 6.77 4.10
N GLY A 264 20.57 7.71 3.53
CA GLY A 264 21.71 7.40 2.68
C GLY A 264 21.33 6.61 1.42
N LEU A 265 20.13 6.83 0.89
CA LEU A 265 19.68 6.24 -0.38
C LEU A 265 20.33 7.06 -1.49
N GLY A 266 21.34 6.49 -2.15
CA GLY A 266 22.06 7.16 -3.23
C GLY A 266 21.10 7.65 -4.31
N LEU A 267 20.91 8.96 -4.41
CA LEU A 267 20.23 9.57 -5.54
C LEU A 267 21.28 9.74 -6.64
N PRO A 268 21.17 9.04 -7.78
CA PRO A 268 21.88 9.49 -8.97
C PRO A 268 21.31 10.87 -9.32
N VAL A 269 22.19 11.88 -9.28
CA VAL A 269 21.92 13.27 -9.65
C VAL A 269 21.61 13.37 -11.15
#